data_AF-A0A7X6BPJ0-F1
#
_entry.id   AF-A0A7X6BPJ0-F1
#
_cell.length_a   1.000
_cell.length_b   1.000
_cell.length_c   1.000
_cell.angle_alpha   90.00
_cell.angle_beta   90.00
_cell.angle_gamma   90.00
#
_symmetry.space_group_name_H-M   'P 1'
#
loop_
_entity.id
_entity.type
_entity.pdbx_description
1 polymer ?
#
loop_
_entity_poly.entity_id
_entity_poly.type
_entity_poly.pdbx_seq_one_letter_code
_entity_poly.pdbx_strand_id
1 'polypeptide(L)'
;MSELLDMQPDELRTFRQNLDLTQAELAEKLGGSRRSIEDWEAGRRQPPAMLRLALAALRFDVRPWSPITIDPRYPDRDSVENAVRDRLHEVASDRAQTKFENWLGDTASLPLAEAILLGFLETATDGYNDVELRDGWDRLPKSGWRTTMVVKPALGNGLHPNVAFETRHDEHARRLAVFVDSKRPNERLPGRLRVEQALVDQGFRVMTFSGEEILADPEGCIDRITSVLYDLVDENLIAAGIISPPPRKRDEIG
;
A
#
# COMPACT_ATOMS: atom_id res chain seq x y z
N MET A 1 1.36 -20.77 -23.36
CA MET A 1 0.93 -19.91 -22.22
C MET A 1 -0.58 -19.69 -22.14
N SER A 2 -1.36 -19.74 -23.24
CA SER A 2 -2.82 -19.51 -23.24
C SER A 2 -3.63 -20.57 -22.48
N GLU A 3 -3.35 -21.87 -22.67
CA GLU A 3 -4.15 -22.97 -22.09
C GLU A 3 -4.14 -23.04 -20.56
N LEU A 4 -3.16 -22.43 -19.88
CA LEU A 4 -3.05 -22.50 -18.41
C LEU A 4 -4.08 -21.59 -17.71
N LEU A 5 -4.61 -20.58 -18.41
CA LEU A 5 -5.53 -19.58 -17.87
C LEU A 5 -6.99 -19.78 -18.34
N ASP A 6 -7.20 -20.62 -19.36
CA ASP A 6 -8.54 -20.94 -19.86
C ASP A 6 -9.28 -21.85 -18.87
N MET A 7 -10.47 -21.45 -18.45
CA MET A 7 -11.33 -22.22 -17.55
C MET A 7 -12.47 -22.86 -18.33
N GLN A 8 -12.64 -24.18 -18.19
CA GLN A 8 -13.77 -24.88 -18.80
C GLN A 8 -15.06 -24.66 -17.98
N PRO A 9 -16.25 -24.66 -18.63
CA PRO A 9 -17.53 -24.47 -17.95
C PRO A 9 -17.76 -25.44 -16.78
N ASP A 10 -17.41 -26.72 -16.98
CA ASP A 10 -17.58 -27.75 -15.95
C ASP A 10 -16.58 -27.56 -14.80
N GLU A 11 -15.36 -27.11 -15.06
CA GLU A 11 -14.38 -26.80 -14.00
C GLU A 11 -14.88 -25.68 -13.07
N LEU A 12 -15.49 -24.63 -13.64
CA LEU A 12 -16.09 -23.53 -12.86
C LEU A 12 -17.24 -24.04 -11.99
N ARG A 13 -18.12 -24.87 -12.57
CA ARG A 13 -19.27 -25.44 -11.86
C ARG A 13 -18.82 -26.34 -10.71
N THR A 14 -17.86 -27.24 -10.95
CA THR A 14 -17.29 -28.12 -9.93
C THR A 14 -16.61 -27.32 -8.84
N PHE A 15 -15.84 -26.28 -9.18
CA PHE A 15 -15.22 -25.40 -8.19
C PHE A 15 -16.26 -24.77 -7.28
N ARG A 16 -17.33 -24.19 -7.86
CA ARG A 16 -18.40 -23.55 -7.11
C ARG A 16 -19.09 -24.52 -6.14
N GLN A 17 -19.41 -25.72 -6.63
CA GLN A 17 -20.07 -26.76 -5.84
C GLN A 17 -19.18 -27.28 -4.71
N ASN A 18 -17.86 -27.39 -4.92
CA ASN A 18 -16.92 -27.80 -3.89
C ASN A 18 -16.79 -26.80 -2.73
N LEU A 19 -17.21 -25.55 -2.92
CA LEU A 19 -17.27 -24.52 -1.88
C LEU A 19 -18.70 -24.29 -1.35
N ASP A 20 -19.66 -25.15 -1.72
CA ASP A 20 -21.08 -25.04 -1.36
C ASP A 20 -21.72 -23.68 -1.71
N LEU A 21 -21.27 -23.05 -2.81
CA LEU A 21 -21.77 -21.75 -3.25
C LEU A 21 -22.87 -21.88 -4.30
N THR A 22 -23.86 -20.99 -4.23
CA THR A 22 -24.78 -20.71 -5.33
C THR A 22 -24.11 -19.83 -6.40
N GLN A 23 -24.70 -19.77 -7.61
CA GLN A 23 -24.19 -18.88 -8.66
C GLN A 23 -24.25 -17.40 -8.25
N ALA A 24 -25.21 -17.03 -7.40
CA ALA A 24 -25.34 -15.67 -6.87
C ALA A 24 -24.23 -15.34 -5.87
N GLU A 25 -23.96 -16.25 -4.92
CA GLU A 25 -22.89 -16.06 -3.93
C GLU A 25 -21.50 -16.09 -4.57
N LEU A 26 -21.29 -16.92 -5.59
CA LEU A 26 -20.04 -16.89 -6.35
C LEU A 26 -19.88 -15.55 -7.09
N ALA A 27 -20.95 -15.04 -7.69
CA ALA A 27 -20.91 -13.74 -8.35
C ALA A 27 -20.58 -12.62 -7.37
N GLU A 28 -21.20 -12.62 -6.19
CA GLU A 28 -20.93 -11.66 -5.12
C GLU A 28 -19.46 -11.72 -4.67
N LYS A 29 -18.94 -12.93 -4.40
CA LYS A 29 -17.54 -13.15 -3.99
C LYS A 29 -16.52 -12.72 -5.06
N LEU A 30 -16.90 -12.75 -6.33
CA LEU A 30 -16.06 -12.33 -7.46
C LEU A 30 -16.30 -10.88 -7.90
N GLY A 31 -17.22 -10.14 -7.28
CA GLY A 31 -17.58 -8.78 -7.70
C GLY A 31 -18.25 -8.71 -9.08
N GLY A 32 -18.95 -9.76 -9.50
CA GLY A 32 -19.61 -9.89 -10.80
C GLY A 32 -21.14 -10.03 -10.71
N SER A 33 -21.79 -10.27 -11.86
CA SER A 33 -23.23 -10.53 -11.91
C SER A 33 -23.53 -12.02 -11.99
N ARG A 34 -24.63 -12.47 -11.34
CA ARG A 34 -25.12 -13.86 -11.43
C ARG A 34 -25.22 -14.34 -12.88
N ARG A 35 -25.68 -13.45 -13.77
CA ARG A 35 -25.81 -13.74 -15.21
C ARG A 35 -24.47 -14.07 -15.86
N SER A 36 -23.38 -13.42 -15.46
CA SER A 36 -22.04 -13.72 -15.99
C SER A 36 -21.60 -15.14 -15.60
N ILE A 37 -21.82 -15.53 -14.34
CA ILE A 37 -21.53 -16.89 -13.86
C ILE A 37 -22.37 -17.92 -14.63
N GLU A 38 -23.66 -17.65 -14.81
CA GLU A 38 -24.57 -18.52 -15.56
C GLU A 38 -24.11 -18.71 -17.02
N ASP A 39 -23.73 -17.63 -17.69
CA ASP A 39 -23.26 -17.68 -19.08
C ASP A 39 -21.91 -18.42 -19.22
N TRP A 40 -21.03 -18.33 -18.23
CA TRP A 40 -19.77 -19.07 -18.20
C TRP A 40 -19.98 -20.56 -17.92
N GLU A 41 -20.77 -20.91 -16.90
CA GLU A 41 -21.07 -22.32 -16.56
C GLU A 41 -21.89 -23.04 -17.64
N ALA A 42 -22.63 -22.30 -18.47
CA ALA A 42 -23.37 -22.84 -19.62
C ALA A 42 -22.54 -22.87 -20.90
N GLY A 43 -21.29 -22.39 -20.88
CA GLY A 43 -20.43 -22.29 -22.07
C GLY A 43 -20.93 -21.30 -23.13
N ARG A 44 -21.90 -20.43 -22.78
CA ARG A 44 -22.44 -19.40 -23.70
C ARG A 44 -21.46 -18.25 -23.90
N ARG A 45 -20.55 -18.05 -22.95
CA ARG A 45 -19.51 -17.02 -22.99
C ARG A 45 -18.21 -17.55 -22.40
N GLN A 46 -17.09 -17.22 -23.04
CA GLN A 46 -15.77 -17.53 -22.48
C GLN A 46 -15.52 -16.67 -21.22
N PRO A 47 -15.09 -17.28 -20.09
CA PRO A 47 -14.73 -16.53 -18.90
C PRO A 47 -13.46 -15.69 -19.11
N PRO A 48 -13.27 -14.60 -18.33
CA PRO A 48 -12.02 -13.86 -18.35
C PRO A 48 -10.83 -14.74 -17.95
N ALA A 49 -9.67 -14.53 -18.58
CA ALA A 49 -8.43 -15.27 -18.29
C ALA A 49 -8.03 -15.24 -16.79
N MET A 50 -8.45 -14.22 -16.05
CA MET A 50 -8.17 -14.08 -14.61
C MET A 50 -9.13 -14.80 -13.68
N LEU A 51 -10.17 -15.45 -14.21
CA LEU A 51 -11.15 -16.17 -13.38
C LEU A 51 -10.48 -17.28 -12.58
N ARG A 52 -9.56 -18.06 -13.19
CA ARG A 52 -8.82 -19.12 -12.47
C ARG A 52 -8.05 -18.59 -11.27
N LEU A 53 -7.40 -17.44 -11.41
CA LEU A 53 -6.67 -16.82 -10.31
C LEU A 53 -7.62 -16.33 -9.21
N ALA A 54 -8.75 -15.74 -9.59
CA ALA A 54 -9.77 -15.28 -8.64
C ALA A 54 -10.42 -16.45 -7.86
N LEU A 55 -10.68 -17.59 -8.52
CA LEU A 55 -11.15 -18.80 -7.84
C LEU A 55 -10.09 -19.38 -6.91
N ALA A 56 -8.82 -19.46 -7.34
CA ALA A 56 -7.74 -19.90 -6.47
C ALA A 56 -7.64 -19.02 -5.22
N ALA A 57 -7.69 -17.70 -5.40
CA ALA A 57 -7.70 -16.73 -4.31
C ALA A 57 -8.87 -16.99 -3.34
N LEU A 58 -10.09 -17.21 -3.86
CA LEU A 58 -11.26 -17.53 -3.05
C LEU A 58 -11.11 -18.84 -2.26
N ARG A 59 -10.54 -19.89 -2.87
CA ARG A 59 -10.32 -21.19 -2.23
C ARG A 59 -9.37 -21.11 -1.04
N PHE A 60 -8.34 -20.29 -1.13
CA PHE A 60 -7.35 -20.11 -0.07
C PHE A 60 -7.73 -19.01 0.92
N ASP A 61 -8.95 -18.45 0.81
CA ASP A 61 -9.38 -17.23 1.51
C ASP A 61 -8.34 -16.09 1.38
N VAL A 62 -7.61 -16.07 0.26
CA VAL A 62 -6.74 -14.97 -0.15
C VAL A 62 -7.66 -13.92 -0.71
N ARG A 63 -8.20 -13.10 0.17
CA ARG A 63 -9.02 -11.98 -0.24
C ARG A 63 -8.12 -10.95 -0.93
N PRO A 64 -8.52 -10.39 -2.08
CA PRO A 64 -7.74 -9.32 -2.71
C PRO A 64 -7.72 -8.04 -1.87
N TRP A 65 -8.54 -7.98 -0.82
CA TRP A 65 -8.50 -7.00 0.26
C TRP A 65 -8.59 -7.74 1.60
N SER A 66 -7.75 -7.40 2.57
CA SER A 66 -7.98 -7.84 3.94
C SER A 66 -9.27 -7.19 4.44
N PRO A 67 -10.20 -7.89 5.11
CA PRO A 67 -11.27 -7.20 5.81
C PRO A 67 -10.60 -6.21 6.77
N ILE A 68 -11.08 -4.96 6.73
CA ILE A 68 -10.58 -3.93 7.63
C ILE A 68 -10.97 -4.37 9.04
N THR A 69 -10.00 -4.87 9.80
CA THR A 69 -10.18 -5.17 11.21
C THR A 69 -10.06 -3.86 11.94
N ILE A 70 -11.15 -3.40 12.55
CA ILE A 70 -11.11 -2.25 13.45
C ILE A 70 -10.33 -2.71 14.68
N ASP A 71 -9.15 -2.13 14.89
CA ASP A 71 -8.41 -2.36 16.13
C ASP A 71 -9.25 -1.79 17.29
N PRO A 72 -9.55 -2.58 18.34
CA PRO A 72 -10.30 -2.10 19.50
C PRO A 72 -9.68 -0.89 20.21
N ARG A 73 -8.40 -0.58 19.96
CA ARG A 73 -7.71 0.64 20.42
C ARG A 73 -8.22 1.91 19.73
N TYR A 74 -8.84 1.77 18.56
CA TYR A 74 -9.30 2.86 17.70
C TYR A 74 -10.80 2.75 17.36
N PRO A 75 -11.69 2.66 18.37
CA PRO A 75 -13.12 2.44 18.14
C PRO A 75 -13.82 3.64 17.51
N ASP A 76 -13.23 4.84 17.63
CA ASP A 76 -13.77 6.08 17.12
C ASP A 76 -12.67 7.08 16.73
N ARG A 77 -13.10 8.19 16.15
CA ARG A 77 -12.23 9.27 15.70
C ARG A 77 -11.36 9.85 16.81
N ASP A 78 -11.95 10.13 17.97
CA ASP A 78 -11.25 10.78 19.07
C ASP A 78 -10.13 9.87 19.60
N SER A 79 -10.37 8.56 19.63
CA SER A 79 -9.37 7.55 20.01
C SER A 79 -8.16 7.56 19.07
N VAL A 80 -8.38 7.63 17.75
CA VAL A 80 -7.29 7.69 16.77
C VAL A 80 -6.51 9.01 16.88
N GLU A 81 -7.21 10.14 16.98
CA GLU A 81 -6.56 11.45 17.13
C GLU A 81 -5.74 11.54 18.42
N ASN A 82 -6.27 11.06 19.54
CA ASN A 82 -5.58 11.05 20.82
C ASN A 82 -4.35 10.13 20.80
N ALA A 83 -4.43 8.97 20.15
CA ALA A 83 -3.26 8.09 20.02
C ALA A 83 -2.08 8.77 19.30
N VAL A 84 -2.36 9.57 18.26
CA VAL A 84 -1.32 10.37 17.60
C VAL A 84 -0.80 11.46 18.54
N ARG A 85 -1.68 12.19 19.24
CA ARG A 85 -1.27 13.24 20.19
C ARG A 85 -0.37 12.68 21.28
N ASP A 86 -0.76 11.57 21.90
CA ASP A 86 -0.02 10.92 22.98
C ASP A 86 1.36 10.49 22.48
N ARG A 87 1.43 9.86 21.30
CA ARG A 87 2.70 9.49 20.66
C ARG A 87 3.58 10.70 20.40
N LEU A 88 3.05 11.77 19.80
CA LEU A 88 3.81 12.98 19.53
C LEU A 88 4.26 13.70 20.82
N HIS A 89 3.50 13.58 21.91
CA HIS A 89 3.87 14.11 23.21
C HIS A 89 5.02 13.31 23.85
N GLU A 90 5.05 11.99 23.64
CA GLU A 90 6.09 11.11 24.18
C GLU A 90 7.43 11.22 23.44
N VAL A 91 7.40 11.26 22.10
CA VAL A 91 8.59 11.04 21.28
C VAL A 91 8.90 12.14 20.27
N ALA A 92 8.03 13.15 20.09
CA ALA A 92 8.21 14.17 19.06
C ALA A 92 8.40 15.59 19.62
N SER A 93 8.87 16.49 18.75
CA SER A 93 9.08 17.91 19.10
C SER A 93 7.77 18.70 19.16
N ASP A 94 7.74 19.82 19.89
CA ASP A 94 6.63 20.79 19.88
C ASP A 94 6.23 21.22 18.46
N ARG A 95 7.20 21.25 17.54
CA ARG A 95 6.96 21.54 16.13
C ARG A 95 6.15 20.46 15.45
N ALA A 96 6.41 19.18 15.74
CA ALA A 96 5.65 18.07 15.18
C ALA A 96 4.21 18.06 15.71
N GLN A 97 4.02 18.31 17.01
CA GLN A 97 2.69 18.48 17.61
C GLN A 97 1.92 19.63 16.93
N THR A 98 2.55 20.80 16.77
CA THR A 98 1.92 21.96 16.12
C THR A 98 1.51 21.66 14.68
N LYS A 99 2.34 20.94 13.91
CA LYS A 99 1.99 20.54 12.55
C LYS A 99 0.79 19.61 12.52
N PHE A 100 0.74 18.64 13.41
CA PHE A 100 -0.38 17.69 13.48
C PHE A 100 -1.70 18.41 13.76
N GLU A 101 -1.73 19.35 14.70
CA GLU A 101 -2.92 20.18 14.96
C GLU A 101 -3.32 21.02 13.73
N ASN A 102 -2.35 21.57 13.00
CA ASN A 102 -2.63 22.31 11.77
C ASN A 102 -3.22 21.40 10.68
N TRP A 103 -2.72 20.18 10.54
CA TRP A 103 -3.24 19.19 9.60
C TRP A 103 -4.66 18.73 9.96
N LEU A 104 -4.95 18.51 11.25
CA LEU A 104 -6.31 18.21 11.71
C LEU A 104 -7.29 19.37 11.45
N GLY A 105 -6.81 20.62 11.58
CA GLY A 105 -7.61 21.82 11.30
C GLY A 105 -7.89 22.05 9.81
N ASP A 106 -6.99 21.64 8.92
CA ASP A 106 -7.11 21.81 7.46
C ASP A 106 -7.86 20.66 6.78
N THR A 107 -9.09 20.42 7.23
CA THR A 107 -9.96 19.37 6.68
C THR A 107 -10.30 19.57 5.19
N ALA A 108 -10.13 20.78 4.65
CA ALA A 108 -10.36 21.08 3.25
C ALA A 108 -9.24 20.55 2.34
N SER A 109 -7.98 20.66 2.79
CA SER A 109 -6.82 20.27 1.98
C SER A 109 -6.26 18.90 2.35
N LEU A 110 -6.54 18.42 3.57
CA LEU A 110 -6.03 17.16 4.09
C LEU A 110 -7.16 16.35 4.76
N PRO A 111 -7.67 15.30 4.09
CA PRO A 111 -8.60 14.35 4.70
C PRO A 111 -8.05 13.77 6.02
N LEU A 112 -8.94 13.44 6.96
CA LEU A 112 -8.56 12.94 8.28
C LEU A 112 -7.54 11.78 8.23
N ALA A 113 -7.77 10.78 7.37
CA ALA A 113 -6.85 9.65 7.23
C ALA A 113 -5.43 10.09 6.80
N GLU A 114 -5.32 11.10 5.92
CA GLU A 114 -4.01 11.66 5.56
C GLU A 114 -3.37 12.39 6.76
N ALA A 115 -4.14 13.15 7.53
CA ALA A 115 -3.65 13.83 8.74
C ALA A 115 -3.12 12.85 9.79
N ILE A 116 -3.88 11.78 10.08
CA ILE A 116 -3.49 10.72 11.00
C ILE A 116 -2.20 10.04 10.53
N LEU A 117 -2.13 9.66 9.25
CA LEU A 117 -0.94 9.02 8.69
C LEU A 117 0.29 9.91 8.85
N LEU A 118 0.19 11.21 8.48
CA LEU A 118 1.31 12.14 8.61
C LEU A 118 1.73 12.36 10.06
N GLY A 119 0.78 12.39 11.00
CA GLY A 119 1.06 12.51 12.42
C GLY A 119 1.91 11.36 12.94
N PHE A 120 1.57 10.11 12.61
CA PHE A 120 2.43 8.98 12.97
C PHE A 120 3.80 9.03 12.28
N LEU A 121 3.84 9.44 11.01
CA LEU A 121 5.08 9.52 10.21
C LEU A 121 6.08 10.57 10.70
N GLU A 122 5.68 11.55 11.51
CA GLU A 122 6.63 12.49 12.16
C GLU A 122 7.62 11.76 13.10
N THR A 123 7.32 10.52 13.48
CA THR A 123 8.18 9.67 14.34
C THR A 123 8.70 8.44 13.62
N ALA A 124 8.53 8.37 12.30
CA ALA A 124 8.96 7.22 11.52
C ALA A 124 10.50 7.14 11.45
N THR A 125 11.00 5.91 11.40
CA THR A 125 12.42 5.62 11.19
C THR A 125 12.59 4.66 10.02
N ASP A 126 13.78 4.65 9.43
CA ASP A 126 14.18 3.69 8.40
C ASP A 126 14.96 2.50 8.98
N GLY A 127 14.95 2.35 10.31
CA GLY A 127 15.64 1.32 11.08
C GLY A 127 17.02 1.77 11.57
N TYR A 128 17.56 2.83 10.98
CA TYR A 128 18.87 3.37 11.30
C TYR A 128 18.87 4.88 11.56
N ASN A 129 18.02 5.63 10.87
CA ASN A 129 17.83 7.07 10.98
C ASN A 129 16.35 7.41 11.15
N ASP A 130 16.10 8.53 11.81
CA ASP A 130 14.80 9.17 11.79
C ASP A 130 14.50 9.70 10.37
N VAL A 131 13.23 9.64 9.99
CA VAL A 131 12.77 10.16 8.70
C VAL A 131 12.64 11.68 8.77
N GLU A 132 13.40 12.38 7.93
CA GLU A 132 13.37 13.85 7.90
C GLU A 132 12.26 14.38 6.97
N LEU A 133 11.28 15.11 7.51
CA LEU A 133 10.30 15.82 6.69
C LEU A 133 10.92 17.06 6.00
N ARG A 134 10.74 17.15 4.68
CA ARG A 134 11.26 18.21 3.80
C ARG A 134 10.16 18.76 2.90
N ASP A 135 10.35 20.00 2.43
CA ASP A 135 9.46 20.63 1.46
C ASP A 135 9.67 20.09 0.02
N GLY A 136 10.83 19.47 -0.23
CA GLY A 136 11.23 18.90 -1.51
C GLY A 136 12.68 18.40 -1.51
N TRP A 137 13.09 17.70 -2.56
CA TRP A 137 14.43 17.08 -2.66
C TRP A 137 15.48 17.92 -3.40
N ASP A 138 15.08 19.00 -4.07
CA ASP A 138 15.97 19.78 -4.97
C ASP A 138 17.17 20.42 -4.27
N ARG A 139 17.06 20.64 -2.95
CA ARG A 139 18.06 21.40 -2.15
C ARG A 139 18.85 20.54 -1.18
N LEU A 140 18.77 19.20 -1.28
CA LEU A 140 19.45 18.33 -0.34
C LEU A 140 20.90 18.05 -0.76
N PRO A 141 21.84 17.98 0.21
CA PRO A 141 23.18 17.48 -0.06
C PRO A 141 23.12 16.07 -0.64
N LYS A 142 23.87 15.83 -1.71
CA LYS A 142 23.92 14.53 -2.37
C LYS A 142 24.79 13.51 -1.65
N SER A 143 25.60 13.94 -0.68
CA SER A 143 26.50 13.08 0.08
C SER A 143 25.91 12.65 1.42
N GLY A 144 26.39 11.50 1.89
CA GLY A 144 26.00 10.89 3.15
C GLY A 144 24.68 10.16 3.09
N TRP A 145 24.35 9.51 4.20
CA TRP A 145 23.13 8.75 4.36
C TRP A 145 22.01 9.60 4.97
N ARG A 146 20.82 9.52 4.39
CA ARG A 146 19.59 10.09 4.94
C ARG A 146 18.37 9.35 4.44
N THR A 147 17.29 9.42 5.20
CA THR A 147 15.94 9.13 4.71
C THR A 147 15.05 10.34 4.92
N THR A 148 14.36 10.74 3.86
CA THR A 148 13.58 11.98 3.82
C THR A 148 12.19 11.71 3.32
N MET A 149 11.23 12.48 3.81
CA MET A 149 9.82 12.43 3.44
C MET A 149 9.38 13.79 2.88
N VAL A 150 8.54 13.78 1.84
CA VAL A 150 7.90 14.97 1.28
C VAL A 150 6.40 14.72 1.18
N VAL A 151 5.60 15.68 1.67
CA VAL A 151 4.13 15.64 1.61
C VAL A 151 3.67 16.25 0.28
N LYS A 152 2.81 15.54 -0.44
CA LYS A 152 2.25 15.94 -1.75
C LYS A 152 3.29 16.47 -2.75
N PRO A 153 4.40 15.74 -3.01
CA PRO A 153 5.42 16.20 -3.94
C PRO A 153 4.87 16.29 -5.36
N ALA A 154 5.45 17.21 -6.16
CA ALA A 154 5.20 17.31 -7.58
C ALA A 154 6.27 16.53 -8.36
N LEU A 155 5.97 15.29 -8.77
CA LEU A 155 6.93 14.38 -9.41
C LEU A 155 6.93 14.48 -10.95
N GLY A 156 6.48 15.62 -11.49
CA GLY A 156 6.27 15.82 -12.93
C GLY A 156 5.08 15.02 -13.47
N ASN A 157 4.65 15.33 -14.70
CA ASN A 157 3.56 14.63 -15.41
C ASN A 157 2.23 14.51 -14.62
N GLY A 158 1.97 15.43 -13.67
CA GLY A 158 0.79 15.40 -12.81
C GLY A 158 0.79 14.27 -11.77
N LEU A 159 1.95 13.67 -11.48
CA LEU A 159 2.10 12.63 -10.46
C LEU A 159 2.21 13.27 -9.08
N HIS A 160 1.21 12.99 -8.22
CA HIS A 160 1.09 13.55 -6.89
C HIS A 160 0.72 12.46 -5.87
N PRO A 161 1.68 11.65 -5.39
CA PRO A 161 1.42 10.82 -4.23
C PRO A 161 1.10 11.67 -3.00
N ASN A 162 0.35 11.15 -2.05
CA ASN A 162 0.02 11.88 -0.82
C ASN A 162 1.28 12.14 0.00
N VAL A 163 2.19 11.17 0.03
CA VAL A 163 3.52 11.29 0.63
C VAL A 163 4.50 10.43 -0.14
N ALA A 164 5.75 10.86 -0.22
CA ALA A 164 6.81 10.03 -0.78
C ALA A 164 8.12 10.19 -0.01
N PHE A 165 8.92 9.14 -0.07
CA PHE A 165 10.17 8.99 0.66
C PHE A 165 11.33 8.79 -0.31
N GLU A 166 12.49 9.32 0.04
CA GLU A 166 13.77 8.97 -0.56
C GLU A 166 14.73 8.58 0.55
N THR A 167 15.24 7.35 0.48
CA THR A 167 16.46 6.96 1.17
C THR A 167 17.63 7.11 0.21
N ARG A 168 18.69 7.77 0.67
CA ARG A 168 19.87 8.10 -0.12
C ARG A 168 21.13 7.81 0.67
N HIS A 169 22.12 7.27 -0.02
CA HIS A 169 23.50 7.15 0.43
C HIS A 169 24.37 7.54 -0.76
N ASP A 170 24.95 8.74 -0.69
CA ASP A 170 25.71 9.34 -1.79
C ASP A 170 24.91 9.30 -3.12
N GLU A 171 25.45 8.63 -4.14
CA GLU A 171 24.84 8.54 -5.47
C GLU A 171 23.67 7.56 -5.54
N HIS A 172 23.56 6.63 -4.58
CA HIS A 172 22.51 5.63 -4.56
C HIS A 172 21.26 6.18 -3.86
N ALA A 173 20.11 6.02 -4.52
CA ALA A 173 18.83 6.36 -3.96
C ALA A 173 17.78 5.29 -4.25
N ARG A 174 16.86 5.15 -3.32
CA ARG A 174 15.68 4.30 -3.41
C ARG A 174 14.47 5.10 -2.92
N ARG A 175 13.34 4.94 -3.58
CA ARG A 175 12.18 5.80 -3.34
C ARG A 175 10.90 4.99 -3.14
N LEU A 176 10.03 5.54 -2.30
CA LEU A 176 8.70 5.00 -2.03
C LEU A 176 7.67 6.11 -2.25
N ALA A 177 6.62 5.84 -3.01
CA ALA A 177 5.46 6.69 -3.12
C ALA A 177 4.28 6.02 -2.41
N VAL A 178 3.60 6.75 -1.55
CA VAL A 178 2.45 6.28 -0.79
C VAL A 178 1.22 7.10 -1.18
N PHE A 179 0.16 6.38 -1.53
CA PHE A 179 -1.16 6.94 -1.79
C PHE A 179 -2.12 6.63 -0.65
N VAL A 180 -3.05 7.55 -0.41
CA VAL A 180 -4.21 7.37 0.45
C VAL A 180 -5.45 7.50 -0.40
N ASP A 181 -6.12 6.38 -0.67
CA ASP A 181 -7.37 6.37 -1.42
C ASP A 181 -8.56 6.53 -0.48
N SER A 182 -9.02 7.77 -0.36
CA SER A 182 -10.19 8.15 0.45
C SER A 182 -11.51 8.10 -0.33
N LYS A 183 -11.49 7.89 -1.65
CA LYS A 183 -12.70 8.03 -2.50
C LYS A 183 -13.18 6.72 -3.11
N ARG A 184 -12.26 5.87 -3.57
CA ARG A 184 -12.57 4.62 -4.29
C ARG A 184 -11.56 3.52 -3.92
N PRO A 185 -11.43 3.20 -2.62
CA PRO A 185 -10.46 2.22 -2.17
C PRO A 185 -10.65 0.90 -2.91
N ASN A 186 -9.53 0.32 -3.36
CA ASN A 186 -9.45 -0.96 -4.10
C ASN A 186 -9.99 -0.94 -5.54
N GLU A 187 -10.41 0.21 -6.09
CA GLU A 187 -10.80 0.31 -7.49
C GLU A 187 -9.55 0.47 -8.39
N ARG A 188 -9.21 -0.56 -9.18
CA ARG A 188 -8.10 -0.53 -10.15
C ARG A 188 -8.48 0.24 -11.42
N LEU A 189 -8.78 1.53 -11.27
CA LEU A 189 -9.09 2.40 -12.41
C LEU A 189 -7.87 2.50 -13.35
N PRO A 190 -8.07 2.48 -14.69
CA PRO A 190 -6.97 2.57 -15.65
C PRO A 190 -6.06 3.79 -15.45
N GLY A 191 -6.63 4.92 -14.99
CA GLY A 191 -5.85 6.12 -14.67
C GLY A 191 -4.88 5.90 -13.52
N ARG A 192 -5.31 5.20 -12.47
CA ARG A 192 -4.48 4.90 -11.29
C ARG A 192 -3.35 3.93 -11.63
N LEU A 193 -3.64 2.88 -12.41
CA LEU A 193 -2.61 1.95 -12.89
C LEU A 193 -1.54 2.67 -13.73
N ARG A 194 -1.92 3.66 -14.56
CA ARG A 194 -0.95 4.47 -15.31
C ARG A 194 -0.07 5.32 -14.41
N VAL A 195 -0.64 5.92 -13.36
CA VAL A 195 0.11 6.71 -12.36
C VAL A 195 1.10 5.84 -11.61
N GLU A 196 0.65 4.67 -11.12
CA GLU A 196 1.51 3.71 -10.43
C GLU A 196 2.64 3.21 -11.35
N GLN A 197 2.33 2.84 -12.60
CA GLN A 197 3.34 2.42 -13.57
C GLN A 197 4.34 3.55 -13.88
N ALA A 198 3.89 4.78 -14.07
CA ALA A 198 4.78 5.91 -14.34
C ALA A 198 5.74 6.19 -13.17
N LEU A 199 5.30 5.98 -11.92
CA LEU A 199 6.16 6.09 -10.74
C LEU A 199 7.17 4.93 -10.66
N VAL A 200 6.74 3.71 -10.98
CA VAL A 200 7.65 2.56 -11.07
C VAL A 200 8.71 2.78 -12.14
N ASP A 201 8.34 3.33 -13.30
CA ASP A 201 9.27 3.68 -14.38
C ASP A 201 10.27 4.78 -13.94
N GLN A 202 9.90 5.62 -12.96
CA GLN A 202 10.79 6.59 -12.31
C GLN A 202 11.62 6.00 -11.14
N GLY A 203 11.50 4.70 -10.87
CA GLY A 203 12.24 4.00 -9.82
C GLY A 203 11.61 4.08 -8.42
N PHE A 204 10.33 4.45 -8.31
CA PHE A 204 9.60 4.37 -7.05
C PHE A 204 9.01 2.97 -6.84
N ARG A 205 9.09 2.46 -5.61
CA ARG A 205 8.07 1.53 -5.13
C ARG A 205 6.80 2.28 -4.85
N VAL A 206 5.66 1.64 -5.07
CA VAL A 206 4.35 2.27 -4.83
C VAL A 206 3.58 1.46 -3.82
N MET A 207 3.03 2.14 -2.82
CA MET A 207 2.10 1.59 -1.85
C MET A 207 0.82 2.41 -1.88
N THR A 208 -0.30 1.77 -1.54
CA THR A 208 -1.55 2.49 -1.31
C THR A 208 -2.29 1.90 -0.13
N PHE A 209 -2.92 2.79 0.63
CA PHE A 209 -3.82 2.49 1.71
C PHE A 209 -5.19 3.07 1.41
N SER A 210 -6.27 2.47 1.91
CA SER A 210 -7.55 3.17 1.96
C SER A 210 -7.60 4.13 3.14
N GLY A 211 -8.47 5.14 3.08
CA GLY A 211 -8.73 5.99 4.24
C GLY A 211 -9.30 5.19 5.43
N GLU A 212 -10.15 4.21 5.16
CA GLU A 212 -10.74 3.33 6.19
C GLU A 212 -9.69 2.43 6.86
N GLU A 213 -8.72 1.92 6.10
CA GLU A 213 -7.63 1.08 6.61
C GLU A 213 -6.74 1.86 7.56
N ILE A 214 -6.36 3.10 7.20
CA ILE A 214 -5.56 3.96 8.07
C ILE A 214 -6.30 4.29 9.37
N LEU A 215 -7.61 4.53 9.31
CA LEU A 215 -8.38 4.88 10.51
C LEU A 215 -8.63 3.67 11.41
N ALA A 216 -8.71 2.47 10.85
CA ALA A 216 -8.94 1.25 11.60
C ALA A 216 -7.67 0.67 12.24
N ASP A 217 -6.52 0.80 11.58
CA ASP A 217 -5.22 0.32 12.07
C ASP A 217 -4.07 1.20 11.53
N PRO A 218 -3.91 2.42 12.09
CA PRO A 218 -2.86 3.33 11.66
C PRO A 218 -1.46 2.79 11.96
N GLU A 219 -1.24 2.12 13.09
CA GLU A 219 0.05 1.55 13.46
C GLU A 219 0.47 0.46 12.46
N GLY A 220 -0.43 -0.48 12.11
CA GLY A 220 -0.13 -1.48 11.10
C GLY A 220 0.15 -0.89 9.71
N CYS A 221 -0.49 0.23 9.35
CA CYS A 221 -0.15 0.96 8.13
C CYS A 221 1.28 1.53 8.18
N ILE A 222 1.68 2.09 9.31
CA ILE A 222 3.00 2.67 9.53
C ILE A 222 4.07 1.58 9.52
N ASP A 223 3.84 0.46 10.19
CA ASP A 223 4.75 -0.69 10.20
C ASP A 223 5.00 -1.23 8.79
N ARG A 224 3.98 -1.22 7.93
CA ARG A 224 4.15 -1.60 6.52
C ARG A 224 4.99 -0.59 5.75
N ILE A 225 4.83 0.71 6.00
CA ILE A 225 5.67 1.75 5.38
C ILE A 225 7.12 1.60 5.85
N THR A 226 7.35 1.51 7.16
CA THR A 226 8.70 1.41 7.75
C THR A 226 9.39 0.12 7.32
N SER A 227 8.68 -1.02 7.27
CA SER A 227 9.23 -2.27 6.73
C SER A 227 9.73 -2.11 5.29
N VAL A 228 9.00 -1.40 4.43
CA VAL A 228 9.47 -1.13 3.06
C VAL A 228 10.65 -0.15 3.06
N LEU A 229 10.68 0.83 3.97
CA LEU A 229 11.84 1.71 4.13
C LEU A 229 13.09 0.92 4.56
N TYR A 230 12.95 -0.06 5.44
CA TYR A 230 14.06 -0.94 5.87
C TYR A 230 14.63 -1.68 4.65
N ASP A 231 13.77 -2.29 3.84
CA ASP A 231 14.19 -2.98 2.60
C ASP A 231 14.88 -2.02 1.62
N LEU A 232 14.35 -0.79 1.46
CA LEU A 232 14.94 0.20 0.58
C LEU A 232 16.31 0.67 1.06
N VAL A 233 16.49 0.82 2.37
CA VAL A 233 17.77 1.16 3.00
C VAL A 233 18.77 0.04 2.79
N ASP A 234 18.41 -1.20 3.07
CA ASP A 234 19.29 -2.36 2.87
C ASP A 234 19.76 -2.44 1.41
N GLU A 235 18.85 -2.29 0.45
CA GLU A 235 19.20 -2.24 -0.97
C GLU A 235 20.14 -1.10 -1.32
N ASN A 236 19.97 0.03 -0.67
CA ASN A 236 20.78 1.21 -0.88
C ASN A 236 22.20 1.03 -0.31
N LEU A 237 22.31 0.47 0.89
CA LEU A 237 23.58 0.17 1.56
C LEU A 237 24.34 -0.97 0.87
N ILE A 238 23.63 -2.00 0.37
CA ILE A 238 24.22 -3.06 -0.47
C ILE A 238 24.76 -2.45 -1.76
N ALA A 239 23.99 -1.58 -2.43
CA ALA A 239 24.43 -0.92 -3.66
C ALA A 239 25.66 -0.03 -3.45
N ALA A 240 25.75 0.63 -2.28
CA ALA A 240 26.91 1.42 -1.86
C ALA A 240 28.09 0.57 -1.36
N GLY A 241 27.96 -0.75 -1.26
CA GLY A 241 29.02 -1.65 -0.76
C GLY A 241 29.29 -1.55 0.73
N ILE A 242 28.36 -0.98 1.51
CA ILE A 242 28.48 -0.81 2.97
C ILE A 242 28.16 -2.11 3.70
N ILE A 243 27.16 -2.86 3.23
CA ILE A 243 26.78 -4.16 3.79
C ILE A 243 26.74 -5.23 2.70
N SER A 244 26.87 -6.49 3.10
CA SER A 244 26.75 -7.63 2.18
C SER A 244 25.29 -8.08 2.04
N PRO A 245 24.85 -8.53 0.85
CA PRO A 245 23.53 -9.08 0.68
C PRO A 245 23.36 -10.34 1.55
N PRO A 246 22.13 -10.62 2.05
CA PRO A 246 21.88 -11.83 2.80
C PRO A 246 22.23 -13.07 1.96
N PRO A 247 22.76 -14.14 2.57
CA PRO A 247 23.08 -15.36 1.85
C PRO A 247 21.83 -15.89 1.17
N ARG A 248 21.88 -16.10 -0.16
CA ARG A 248 20.80 -16.75 -0.89
C ARG A 248 20.51 -18.09 -0.21
N LYS A 249 19.28 -18.30 0.25
CA LYS A 249 18.82 -19.64 0.66
C LYS A 249 19.16 -20.56 -0.51
N ARG A 250 20.07 -21.52 -0.29
CA ARG A 250 20.36 -22.55 -1.28
C ARG A 250 19.02 -23.24 -1.57
N ASP A 251 18.68 -23.36 -2.84
CA ASP A 251 17.57 -24.21 -3.27
C ASP A 251 17.81 -25.60 -2.67
N GLU A 252 17.02 -25.98 -1.67
CA GLU A 252 16.93 -27.35 -1.19
C GLU A 252 16.25 -28.16 -2.29
N ILE A 253 17.04 -28.54 -3.30
CA ILE A 253 16.73 -29.63 -4.21
C ILE A 253 17.50 -30.83 -3.67
N GLY A 254 16.81 -31.64 -2.86
CA GLY A 254 17.19 -32.97 -2.42
C GLY A 254 16.00 -33.89 -2.56
#